data_AF-A0A0F3IPZ4-F1
#
_entry.id   AF-A0A0F3IPZ4-F1
#
_cell.length_a   1.000
_cell.length_b   1.000
_cell.length_c   1.000
_cell.angle_alpha   90.00
_cell.angle_beta   90.00
_cell.angle_gamma   90.00
#
_symmetry.space_group_name_H-M   'P 1'
#
loop_
_entity.id
_entity.type
_entity.pdbx_description
1 polymer ?
#
loop_
_entity_poly.entity_id
_entity_poly.type
_entity_poly.pdbx_seq_one_letter_code
_entity_poly.pdbx_strand_id
1 'polypeptide(L)' 'MLAYLHLQQEIRKAEITRDLVHAEREILEKRVSLMRPDRLDPDLLEERARVLLNFGRKDEVQIMLQRPQALPPEIAVN' A
#
# COMPACT_ATOMS: atom_id res chain seq x y z
N MET A 1 28.90 -36.84 24.50
CA MET A 1 28.38 -36.76 23.12
C MET A 1 27.02 -36.06 23.01
N LEU A 2 26.04 -36.34 23.88
CA LEU A 2 24.69 -35.73 23.82
C LEU A 2 24.66 -34.20 23.89
N ALA A 3 25.49 -33.58 24.73
CA ALA A 3 25.56 -32.11 24.85
C ALA A 3 26.00 -31.41 23.55
N TYR A 4 26.91 -32.03 22.79
CA TYR A 4 27.36 -31.49 21.50
C TYR A 4 26.25 -31.52 20.45
N LEU A 5 25.49 -32.62 20.39
CA LEU A 5 24.34 -32.76 19.48
C LEU A 5 23.23 -31.75 19.82
N HIS A 6 22.96 -31.54 21.10
CA HIS A 6 21.98 -30.55 21.54
C HIS A 6 22.39 -29.13 21.14
N LEU A 7 23.66 -28.75 21.37
CA LEU A 7 24.18 -27.45 20.97
C LEU A 7 24.09 -27.24 19.44
N GLN A 8 24.41 -28.26 18.65
CA GLN A 8 24.29 -28.20 17.19
C GLN A 8 22.84 -28.02 16.73
N GLN A 9 21.86 -28.61 17.42
CA GLN A 9 20.45 -28.39 17.11
C GLN A 9 20.01 -26.96 17.44
N GLU A 10 20.44 -26.41 18.57
CA GLU A 10 20.09 -25.04 18.95
C GLU A 10 20.71 -24.02 18.00
N ILE A 11 21.96 -24.22 17.56
CA ILE A 11 22.59 -23.40 16.51
C ILE A 11 21.75 -23.46 15.22
N ARG A 12 21.39 -24.65 14.77
CA ARG A 12 20.60 -24.83 13.54
C ARG A 12 19.23 -24.16 13.62
N LYS A 13 18.55 -24.22 14.77
CA LYS A 13 17.28 -23.52 14.99
C LYS A 13 17.45 -22.00 14.94
N ALA A 14 18.51 -21.50 15.57
CA ALA A 14 18.83 -20.08 15.56
C ALA A 14 19.16 -19.58 14.14
N GLU A 15 19.90 -20.34 13.35
CA GLU A 15 20.20 -20.05 11.94
C GLU A 15 18.92 -19.98 11.09
N ILE A 16 18.05 -20.99 11.20
CA ILE A 16 16.77 -21.01 10.47
C ILE A 16 15.92 -19.78 10.83
N THR A 17 15.88 -19.43 12.12
CA THR A 17 15.09 -18.29 12.60
C THR A 17 15.67 -16.97 12.09
N ARG A 18 17.00 -16.85 12.12
CA ARG A 18 17.73 -15.69 11.60
C ARG A 18 17.46 -15.50 10.11
N ASP A 19 17.53 -16.56 9.32
CA ASP A 19 17.35 -16.49 7.87
C ASP A 19 15.91 -16.10 7.51
N LEU A 20 14.92 -16.63 8.24
CA LEU A 20 13.51 -16.24 8.09
C LEU A 20 13.29 -14.74 8.35
N VAL A 21 13.77 -14.26 9.50
CA VAL A 21 13.61 -12.85 9.89
C VAL A 21 14.40 -11.94 8.95
N HIS A 22 15.57 -12.37 8.47
CA HIS A 22 16.35 -11.62 7.49
C HIS A 22 15.61 -11.48 6.16
N ALA A 23 15.04 -12.57 5.65
CA ALA A 23 14.27 -12.52 4.40
C ALA A 23 13.03 -11.62 4.51
N GLU A 24 12.32 -11.69 5.65
CA GLU A 24 11.18 -10.79 5.91
C GLU A 24 11.63 -9.32 5.97
N ARG A 25 12.74 -9.06 6.65
CA ARG A 25 13.36 -7.72 6.72
C ARG A 25 13.71 -7.19 5.34
N GLU A 26 14.35 -7.97 4.47
CA GLU A 26 14.68 -7.54 3.09
C GLU A 26 13.45 -7.22 2.25
N ILE A 27 12.39 -8.02 2.38
CA ILE A 27 11.12 -7.78 1.69
C ILE A 27 10.49 -6.47 2.17
N LEU A 28 10.48 -6.23 3.48
CA LEU A 28 9.97 -4.99 4.08
C LEU A 28 10.84 -3.80 3.69
N GLU A 29 12.16 -3.93 3.71
CA GLU A 29 13.08 -2.88 3.27
C GLU A 29 12.88 -2.53 1.79
N LYS A 30 12.65 -3.52 0.93
CA LYS A 30 12.31 -3.29 -0.48
C LYS A 30 11.00 -2.51 -0.61
N ARG A 31 9.94 -2.90 0.12
CA ARG A 31 8.65 -2.17 0.12
C ARG A 31 8.79 -0.75 0.65
N VAL A 32 9.52 -0.56 1.76
CA VAL A 32 9.79 0.74 2.35
C VAL A 32 10.67 1.60 1.45
N SER A 33 11.63 1.02 0.73
CA SER A 33 12.45 1.74 -0.25
C SER A 33 11.63 2.28 -1.42
N LEU A 34 10.57 1.57 -1.82
CA LEU A 34 9.59 2.04 -2.81
C LEU A 34 8.65 3.11 -2.25
N MET A 35 8.59 3.26 -0.92
CA MET A 35 7.79 4.26 -0.21
C MET A 35 8.64 5.41 0.35
N ARG A 36 9.97 5.40 0.12
CA ARG A 36 10.89 6.39 0.68
C ARG A 36 10.75 7.72 -0.09
N PRO A 37 10.57 8.85 0.62
CA PRO A 37 10.29 10.17 0.03
C PRO A 37 11.41 10.76 -0.82
N ASP A 38 12.64 10.19 -0.80
CA ASP A 38 13.72 10.64 -1.68
C ASP A 38 13.42 10.36 -3.18
N ARG A 39 12.39 9.55 -3.48
CA ARG A 39 11.83 9.32 -4.84
C ARG A 39 10.30 9.26 -4.88
N LEU A 40 9.61 9.75 -3.85
CA LEU A 40 8.15 9.82 -3.85
C LEU A 40 7.77 11.30 -3.91
N ASP A 41 7.42 11.76 -5.11
CA ASP A 41 7.09 13.16 -5.37
C ASP A 41 5.97 13.62 -4.43
N PRO A 42 6.21 14.62 -3.55
CA PRO A 42 5.20 15.17 -2.65
C PRO A 42 3.92 15.58 -3.39
N ASP A 43 4.04 16.05 -4.63
CA ASP A 43 2.90 16.43 -5.47
C ASP A 43 2.06 15.19 -5.82
N LEU A 44 2.69 14.03 -6.07
CA LEU A 44 1.97 12.79 -6.37
C LEU A 44 1.22 12.24 -5.14
N LEU A 45 1.72 12.50 -3.93
CA LEU A 45 1.00 12.20 -2.68
C LEU A 45 -0.18 13.16 -2.47
N GLU A 46 0.00 14.46 -2.73
CA GLU A 46 -1.07 15.46 -2.65
C GLU A 46 -2.19 15.14 -3.65
N GLU A 47 -1.85 14.80 -4.89
CA GLU A 47 -2.81 14.38 -5.92
C GLU A 47 -3.55 13.10 -5.51
N ARG A 48 -2.84 12.11 -4.95
CA ARG A 48 -3.49 10.87 -4.47
C ARG A 48 -4.40 11.14 -3.27
N ALA A 49 -4.02 12.03 -2.36
CA ALA A 49 -4.86 12.43 -1.22
C ALA A 49 -6.11 13.19 -1.69
N ARG A 50 -5.99 14.07 -2.69
CA ARG A 50 -7.11 14.80 -3.30
C ARG A 50 -8.11 13.85 -3.96
N VAL A 51 -7.62 12.85 -4.70
CA VAL A 51 -8.47 11.86 -5.40
C VAL A 51 -9.12 10.85 -4.46
N LEU A 52 -8.38 10.31 -3.48
CA LEU A 52 -8.86 9.22 -2.61
C LEU A 52 -9.62 9.71 -1.38
N LEU A 53 -9.19 10.83 -0.80
CA LEU A 53 -9.74 11.33 0.46
C LEU A 53 -10.63 12.56 0.27
N ASN A 54 -10.85 12.97 -0.98
CA ASN A 54 -11.57 14.20 -1.31
C ASN A 54 -10.97 15.43 -0.61
N PHE A 55 -9.66 15.39 -0.37
CA PHE A 55 -8.94 16.38 0.41
C PHE A 55 -8.76 17.64 -0.44
N GLY A 56 -9.60 18.65 -0.21
CA GLY A 56 -9.47 19.99 -0.79
C GLY A 56 -9.03 20.99 0.27
N ARG A 57 -8.44 22.11 -0.16
CA ARG A 57 -8.18 23.24 0.75
C ARG A 57 -9.50 23.77 1.30
N LYS A 58 -9.46 24.41 2.48
CA LYS A 58 -10.65 24.93 3.18
C LYS A 58 -11.54 25.82 2.31
N ASP A 59 -10.98 26.39 1.24
CA ASP A 59 -11.64 27.34 0.34
C ASP A 59 -12.02 26.74 -1.04
N GLU A 60 -11.90 25.42 -1.24
CA GLU A 60 -12.24 24.75 -2.50
C GLU A 60 -13.64 24.14 -2.48
N VAL A 61 -14.41 24.39 -3.56
CA VAL A 61 -15.76 23.82 -3.76
C VAL A 61 -15.69 22.74 -4.82
N GLN A 62 -16.07 21.52 -4.45
CA GLN A 62 -16.08 20.39 -5.38
C GLN A 62 -17.46 20.23 -6.04
N ILE A 63 -17.51 20.32 -7.36
CA ILE A 63 -18.75 20.16 -8.14
C ILE A 63 -18.74 18.76 -8.76
N MET A 64 -19.55 17.85 -8.19
CA MET A 64 -19.76 16.52 -8.75
C MET A 64 -20.81 16.60 -9.86
N LEU A 65 -20.37 16.57 -11.12
CA LEU A 65 -21.26 16.54 -12.28
C LEU A 65 -21.88 15.14 -12.41
N GLN A 66 -23.11 14.97 -11.94
CA GLN A 66 -23.92 13.84 -12.35
C GLN A 66 -24.15 13.96 -13.85
N ARG A 67 -23.66 12.99 -14.63
CA ARG A 67 -24.08 12.85 -16.03
C ARG A 67 -25.61 12.82 -16.00
N PRO A 68 -26.31 13.70 -16.74
CA PRO A 68 -27.76 13.59 -16.85
C PRO A 68 -28.03 12.16 -17.31
N GLN A 69 -28.74 11.39 -16.50
CA GLN A 69 -29.19 10.08 -16.90
C GLN A 69 -30.00 10.32 -18.17
N ALA A 70 -29.52 9.83 -19.31
CA ALA A 70 -30.26 9.94 -20.55
C ALA A 70 -31.63 9.33 -20.28
N LEU A 71 -32.69 10.15 -20.33
CA LEU A 71 -34.04 9.64 -20.20
C LEU A 71 -34.19 8.52 -21.26
N PRO A 72 -34.68 7.33 -20.88
CA PRO A 72 -34.90 6.27 -21.85
C PRO A 72 -35.83 6.79 -22.95
N PRO A 73 -35.52 6.56 -24.24
CA PRO A 73 -36.29 7.07 -25.36
C PRO A 73 -37.56 6.24 -25.58
N GLU A 74 -38.44 6.12 -24.57
CA GLU A 74 -39.66 5.30 -24.74
C GLU A 74 -40.85 5.72 -23.88
N ILE A 75 -41.13 7.02 -23.80
CA ILE A 75 -42.51 7.49 -23.61
C ILE A 75 -42.82 8.53 -24.68
N ALA A 76 -42.77 8.08 -25.93
CA ALA A 76 -43.39 8.75 -27.07
C ALA A 76 -44.12 7.69 -27.90
N VAL A 77 -45.09 7.02 -27.29
CA VAL A 77 -46.15 6.32 -28.00
C VAL A 77 -47.47 6.61 -27.29
N ASN A 78 -48.24 7.48 -27.93
CA ASN A 78 -49.70 7.61 -27.95
C ASN A 78 -50.48 7.50 -26.63
#